data_AF-A0A818TTD9-F1
#
_entry.id   AF-A0A818TTD9-F1
#
_cell.length_a   1.000
_cell.length_b   1.000
_cell.length_c   1.000
_cell.angle_alpha   90.00
_cell.angle_beta   90.00
_cell.angle_gamma   90.00
#
_symmetry.space_group_name_H-M   'P 1'
#
loop_
_entity.id
_entity.type
_entity.pdbx_description
1 polymer ?
#
loop_
_entity_poly.entity_id
_entity_poly.type
_entity_poly.pdbx_seq_one_letter_code
_entity_poly.pdbx_strand_id
1 'polypeptide(L)'
;MWLGDIPAELQGLTIPEQKLISFYRHNSCIIKLHSPFHSTTPAQTALKGNCITFLQNMPNSVNSLPLTLDDLCDTLKVIFIGARPPVCIHLKKVLTVRKKKIMQALHWLKKK
;
A
#
# COMPACT_ATOMS: atom_id res chain seq x y z
N MET A 1 5.60 7.47 1.53
CA MET A 1 5.24 8.19 0.29
C MET A 1 6.48 8.96 -0.15
N TRP A 2 6.96 8.72 -1.36
CA TRP A 2 8.13 9.46 -1.87
C TRP A 2 7.67 10.82 -2.38
N LEU A 3 8.39 11.88 -2.02
CA LEU A 3 8.14 13.24 -2.48
C LEU A 3 9.25 13.60 -3.48
N GLY A 4 8.89 13.94 -4.71
CA GLY A 4 9.82 14.24 -5.80
C GLY A 4 10.02 13.08 -6.79
N ASP A 5 11.09 13.14 -7.58
CA ASP A 5 11.38 12.16 -8.62
C ASP A 5 11.66 10.78 -8.03
N ILE A 6 10.85 9.81 -8.44
CA ILE A 6 10.93 8.43 -7.94
C ILE A 6 11.97 7.67 -8.77
N PRO A 7 13.02 7.11 -8.15
CA PRO A 7 14.03 6.33 -8.85
C PRO A 7 13.42 5.07 -9.48
N ALA A 8 14.02 4.56 -10.56
CA ALA A 8 13.47 3.48 -11.38
C ALA A 8 13.18 2.19 -10.57
N GLU A 9 13.98 1.92 -9.54
CA GLU A 9 13.84 0.76 -8.66
C GLU A 9 12.62 0.87 -7.73
N LEU A 10 12.21 2.09 -7.37
CA LEU A 10 11.03 2.37 -6.56
C LEU A 10 9.78 2.64 -7.40
N GLN A 11 9.91 2.75 -8.73
CA GLN A 11 8.77 2.95 -9.63
C GLN A 11 7.92 1.69 -9.78
N GLY A 12 6.60 1.91 -9.80
CA GLY A 12 5.60 0.88 -10.05
C GLY A 12 5.41 -0.10 -8.90
N LEU A 13 5.82 0.25 -7.68
CA LEU A 13 5.52 -0.53 -6.48
C LEU A 13 4.04 -0.44 -6.12
N THR A 14 3.43 -1.56 -5.75
CA THR A 14 2.05 -1.61 -5.25
C THR A 14 1.96 -0.97 -3.87
N ILE A 15 0.74 -0.62 -3.42
CA ILE A 15 0.51 -0.05 -2.08
C ILE A 15 1.15 -0.90 -0.96
N PRO A 16 0.93 -2.23 -0.89
CA PRO A 16 1.58 -3.05 0.14
C PRO A 16 3.10 -3.09 -0.02
N GLU A 17 3.63 -3.07 -1.26
CA GLU A 17 5.07 -3.04 -1.47
C GLU A 17 5.70 -1.74 -0.97
N GLN A 18 5.07 -0.60 -1.26
CA GLN A 18 5.52 0.70 -0.76
C GLN A 18 5.51 0.75 0.76
N LYS A 19 4.51 0.14 1.41
CA LYS A 19 4.43 0.07 2.88
C LYS A 19 5.53 -0.81 3.46
N LEU A 20 5.84 -1.95 2.85
CA LEU A 20 6.90 -2.87 3.29
C LEU A 20 8.29 -2.23 3.32
N ILE A 21 8.59 -1.37 2.35
CA ILE A 21 9.90 -0.70 2.24
C ILE A 21 9.93 0.71 2.84
N SER A 22 8.82 1.17 3.42
CA SER A 22 8.70 2.53 3.94
C SER A 22 9.49 2.67 5.24
N PHE A 23 10.53 3.50 5.23
CA PHE A 23 11.29 3.83 6.44
C PHE A 23 10.40 4.46 7.52
N TYR A 24 9.50 5.35 7.11
CA TYR A 24 8.48 5.94 7.98
C TYR A 24 7.20 5.11 7.94
N ARG A 25 6.86 4.49 9.08
CA ARG A 25 5.62 3.71 9.23
C ARG A 25 4.43 4.66 9.45
N HIS A 26 3.28 4.27 8.89
CA HIS A 26 2.03 4.99 9.06
C HIS A 26 1.09 4.11 9.89
N ASN A 27 0.38 4.68 10.87
CA ASN A 27 -0.53 3.92 11.72
C ASN A 27 -1.69 3.24 10.98
N SER A 28 -2.17 3.83 9.88
CA SER A 28 -3.31 3.28 9.14
C SER A 28 -3.33 3.73 7.69
N CYS A 29 -3.63 2.80 6.79
CA CYS A 29 -3.91 3.06 5.38
C CYS A 29 -5.25 2.43 5.03
N ILE A 30 -6.26 3.28 4.80
CA ILE A 30 -7.62 2.83 4.50
C ILE A 30 -7.90 3.00 3.02
N ILE A 31 -8.07 1.88 2.33
CA ILE A 31 -8.46 1.84 0.92
C ILE A 31 -9.97 1.63 0.87
N LYS A 32 -10.72 2.64 0.41
CA LYS A 32 -12.18 2.57 0.23
C LYS A 32 -12.51 2.29 -1.23
N LEU A 33 -13.20 1.19 -1.47
CA LEU A 33 -13.71 0.81 -2.78
C LEU A 33 -15.22 1.05 -2.81
N HIS A 34 -15.69 2.01 -3.59
CA HIS A 34 -17.12 2.25 -3.77
C HIS A 34 -17.64 1.56 -5.04
N SER A 35 -18.70 0.76 -4.88
CA SER A 35 -19.54 0.34 -6.01
C SER A 35 -20.85 1.14 -5.97
N PRO A 36 -21.34 1.62 -7.12
CA PRO A 36 -22.69 2.18 -7.17
C PRO A 36 -23.71 1.10 -6.79
N PHE A 37 -24.71 1.50 -6.01
CA PHE A 37 -25.81 0.63 -5.57
C PHE A 37 -26.95 0.57 -6.61
N HIS A 38 -26.97 1.44 -7.63
CA HIS A 38 -28.12 1.61 -8.52
C HIS A 38 -27.78 1.96 -10.00
N SER A 39 -26.51 1.88 -10.42
CA SER A 39 -26.09 2.21 -11.78
C SER A 39 -25.22 1.11 -12.39
N THR A 40 -25.46 0.79 -13.67
CA THR A 40 -24.63 -0.12 -14.49
C THR A 40 -23.30 0.50 -14.92
N THR A 41 -23.10 1.81 -14.71
CA THR A 41 -21.83 2.49 -14.93
C THR A 41 -20.99 2.49 -13.64
N PRO A 42 -19.68 2.18 -13.68
CA PRO A 42 -18.83 2.23 -12.50
C PRO A 42 -18.74 3.68 -12.00
N ALA A 43 -19.32 3.98 -10.84
CA ALA A 43 -19.30 5.32 -10.25
C ALA A 43 -17.90 5.79 -9.80
N GLN A 44 -16.92 4.89 -9.79
CA GLN A 44 -15.52 5.19 -9.53
C GLN A 44 -14.64 4.65 -10.66
N THR A 45 -14.13 5.54 -11.49
CA THR A 45 -13.08 5.25 -12.49
C THR A 45 -11.69 5.12 -11.85
N ALA A 46 -11.54 5.59 -10.60
CA ALA A 46 -10.28 5.63 -9.89
C ALA A 46 -10.45 5.27 -8.40
N LEU A 47 -9.40 4.67 -7.83
CA LEU A 47 -9.29 4.33 -6.41
C LEU A 47 -9.15 5.61 -5.57
N LYS A 48 -10.15 5.97 -4.76
CA LYS A 48 -10.05 7.09 -3.80
C LYS A 48 -9.70 6.56 -2.42
N GLY A 49 -8.44 6.71 -2.01
CA GLY A 49 -7.97 6.38 -0.67
C GLY A 49 -7.64 7.65 0.12
N ASN A 50 -7.94 7.66 1.43
CA ASN A 50 -7.46 8.68 2.35
C ASN A 50 -6.25 8.11 3.10
N CYS A 51 -5.11 8.81 3.04
CA CYS A 51 -3.92 8.45 3.80
C CYS A 51 -3.70 9.52 4.88
N ILE A 52 -3.69 9.11 6.15
CA ILE A 52 -3.35 9.98 7.27
C ILE A 52 -2.04 9.46 7.87
N THR A 53 -1.04 10.33 7.94
CA THR A 53 0.31 9.98 8.43
C THR A 53 0.63 10.87 9.62
N PHE A 54 0.99 10.26 10.74
CA PHE A 54 1.47 10.97 11.93
C PHE A 54 2.92 10.56 12.18
N LEU A 55 3.74 11.50 12.65
CA LEU A 55 5.06 11.20 13.20
C LEU A 55 4.88 10.30 14.42
N GLN A 56 5.46 9.11 14.36
CA GLN A 56 5.47 8.19 15.50
C GLN A 56 6.82 8.23 16.19
N ASN A 57 6.81 8.29 17.52
CA ASN A 57 7.98 8.03 18.33
C ASN A 57 8.22 6.51 18.33
N MET A 58 8.86 6.03 17.28
CA MET A 58 9.06 4.59 17.08
C MET A 58 10.24 4.10 17.92
N PRO A 59 10.09 2.97 18.65
CA PRO A 59 11.22 2.36 19.34
C PRO A 59 12.31 1.97 18.34
N ASN A 60 13.59 2.03 18.72
CA ASN A 60 14.75 1.79 17.86
C ASN A 60 14.72 0.45 17.08
N SER A 61 13.91 -0.52 17.50
CA SER A 61 13.68 -1.80 16.84
C SER A 61 12.93 -1.71 15.50
N VAL A 62 12.31 -0.56 15.22
CA VAL A 62 11.50 -0.30 14.02
C VAL A 62 12.38 0.01 12.79
N ASN A 63 13.69 0.18 12.95
CA ASN A 63 14.57 0.56 11.83
C ASN A 63 14.90 -0.60 10.86
N SER A 64 14.42 -1.82 11.11
CA SER A 64 14.60 -2.94 10.20
C SER A 64 13.58 -2.89 9.05
N LEU A 65 14.12 -2.99 7.83
CA LEU A 65 13.36 -3.22 6.61
C LEU A 65 13.69 -4.62 6.08
N PRO A 66 12.71 -5.33 5.47
CA PRO A 66 11.30 -4.95 5.31
C PRO A 66 10.48 -5.13 6.60
N LEU A 67 9.28 -4.51 6.65
CA LEU A 67 8.29 -4.84 7.69
C LEU A 67 7.98 -6.34 7.69
N THR A 68 7.62 -6.86 8.86
CA THR A 68 7.01 -8.20 8.96
C THR A 68 5.65 -8.18 8.24
N LEU A 69 5.20 -9.36 7.82
CA LEU A 69 3.90 -9.47 7.13
C LEU A 69 2.73 -9.17 8.09
N ASP A 70 2.88 -9.48 9.38
CA ASP A 70 1.85 -9.19 10.38
C ASP A 70 1.68 -7.68 10.57
N ASP A 71 2.78 -6.92 10.71
CA ASP A 71 2.73 -5.45 10.81
C ASP A 71 2.11 -4.79 9.56
N LEU A 72 2.34 -5.40 8.38
CA LEU A 72 1.73 -4.92 7.14
C LEU A 72 0.20 -5.12 7.15
N CYS A 73 -0.27 -6.26 7.63
CA CYS A 73 -1.69 -6.57 7.73
C CYS A 73 -2.41 -5.64 8.72
N ASP A 74 -1.76 -5.29 9.84
CA ASP A 74 -2.35 -4.37 10.83
C ASP A 74 -2.54 -2.95 10.28
N THR A 75 -1.62 -2.51 9.41
CA THR A 75 -1.62 -1.15 8.86
C THR A 75 -2.49 -1.00 7.61
N LEU A 76 -2.72 -2.07 6.85
CA LEU A 76 -3.48 -2.01 5.60
C LEU A 76 -4.90 -2.53 5.79
N LYS A 77 -5.89 -1.64 5.70
CA LYS A 77 -7.31 -1.98 5.81
C LYS A 77 -8.04 -1.70 4.49
N VAL A 78 -8.68 -2.73 3.95
CA VAL A 78 -9.49 -2.62 2.73
C VAL A 78 -10.95 -2.66 3.12
N ILE A 79 -11.68 -1.58 2.82
CA ILE A 79 -13.12 -1.47 3.09
C ILE A 79 -13.84 -1.41 1.75
N PHE A 80 -14.73 -2.37 1.55
CA PHE A 80 -15.63 -2.37 0.40
C PHE A 80 -16.99 -1.80 0.78
N ILE A 81 -17.49 -0.86 -0.03
CA ILE A 81 -18.77 -0.18 0.18
C ILE A 81 -19.57 -0.35 -1.11
N GLY A 82 -20.55 -1.25 -1.14
CA GLY A 82 -21.28 -1.55 -2.37
C GLY A 82 -22.23 -2.73 -2.27
N ALA A 83 -23.05 -2.90 -3.32
CA ALA A 83 -24.04 -3.98 -3.39
C ALA A 83 -23.42 -5.39 -3.59
N ARG A 84 -22.22 -5.48 -4.19
CA ARG A 84 -21.57 -6.77 -4.51
C ARG A 84 -20.07 -6.71 -4.23
N PRO A 85 -19.49 -7.67 -3.50
CA PRO A 85 -18.07 -7.68 -3.19
C PRO A 85 -17.20 -7.72 -4.47
N PRO A 86 -16.00 -7.13 -4.45
CA PRO A 86 -15.12 -7.08 -5.60
C PRO A 86 -14.53 -8.47 -5.88
N VAL A 87 -14.33 -8.78 -7.16
CA VAL A 87 -13.72 -10.05 -7.58
C VAL A 87 -12.27 -10.12 -7.11
N CYS A 88 -11.91 -11.17 -6.37
CA CYS A 88 -10.56 -11.35 -5.81
C CYS A 88 -9.43 -11.23 -6.85
N ILE A 89 -9.69 -11.58 -8.11
CA ILE A 89 -8.72 -11.48 -9.21
C ILE A 89 -8.25 -10.02 -9.41
N HIS A 90 -9.16 -9.05 -9.30
CA HIS A 90 -8.82 -7.63 -9.44
C HIS A 90 -8.04 -7.13 -8.23
N LEU A 91 -8.41 -7.59 -7.03
CA LEU A 91 -7.68 -7.26 -5.80
C LEU A 91 -6.26 -7.81 -5.81
N LYS A 92 -6.05 -9.04 -6.30
CA LYS A 92 -4.72 -9.66 -6.42
C LYS A 92 -3.77 -8.79 -7.24
N LYS A 93 -4.23 -8.14 -8.31
CA LYS A 93 -3.35 -7.26 -9.11
C LYS A 93 -2.82 -6.04 -8.33
N VAL A 94 -3.59 -5.54 -7.37
CA VAL A 94 -3.29 -4.28 -6.66
C VAL A 94 -2.68 -4.51 -5.28
N LEU A 95 -3.06 -5.61 -4.61
CA LEU A 95 -2.70 -5.92 -3.23
C LEU A 95 -1.67 -7.07 -3.10
N THR A 96 -1.10 -7.53 -4.21
CA THR A 96 -0.03 -8.55 -4.17
C THR A 96 1.34 -7.90 -4.02
N VAL A 97 2.18 -8.54 -3.20
CA VAL A 97 3.59 -8.20 -3.01
C VAL A 97 4.45 -9.06 -3.94
N ARG A 98 5.26 -8.42 -4.79
CA ARG A 98 6.21 -9.09 -5.69
C ARG A 98 7.59 -9.06 -5.07
N LYS A 99 8.04 -10.21 -4.56
CA LYS A 99 9.35 -10.38 -3.91
C LYS A 99 10.52 -9.81 -4.72
N LYS A 100 10.54 -10.02 -6.04
CA LYS A 100 11.60 -9.52 -6.93
C LYS A 100 11.72 -7.99 -6.90
N LYS A 101 10.59 -7.28 -6.94
CA LYS A 101 10.54 -5.81 -6.89
C LYS A 101 10.99 -5.28 -5.52
N ILE A 102 10.53 -5.93 -4.44
CA ILE A 102 10.95 -5.60 -3.07
C ILE A 102 12.46 -5.76 -2.91
N MET A 103 13.03 -6.87 -3.35
CA MET A 103 14.47 -7.12 -3.23
C MET A 103 15.30 -6.07 -3.99
N GLN A 104 14.85 -5.67 -5.18
CA GLN A 104 15.49 -4.60 -5.95
C GLN A 104 15.43 -3.26 -5.20
N ALA A 105 14.25 -2.90 -4.69
CA ALA A 105 14.06 -1.69 -3.91
C ALA A 105 14.90 -1.67 -2.63
N LEU A 106 14.93 -2.77 -1.87
CA LEU A 106 15.74 -2.90 -0.66
C LEU A 106 17.24 -2.83 -0.94
N HIS A 107 17.70 -3.45 -2.03
CA HIS A 107 19.10 -3.39 -2.42
C HIS A 107 19.52 -1.97 -2.82
N TRP A 108 18.62 -1.23 -3.48
CA TRP A 108 18.82 0.19 -3.77
C TRP A 108 18.85 1.03 -2.48
N LEU A 109 17.90 0.83 -1.57
CA LEU A 109 17.84 1.54 -0.29
C LEU A 109 19.07 1.29 0.59
N LYS A 110 19.66 0.09 0.54
CA LYS A 110 20.90 -0.22 1.27
C LYS A 110 22.12 0.54 0.72
N LYS A 111 22.11 0.93 -0.55
CA LYS A 111 23.23 1.64 -1.19
C LYS A 111 23.23 3.15 -0.91
N LYS A 112 22.14 3.69 -0.34
CA LYS A 112 21.99 5.10 0.02
C LYS A 112 22.29 5.32 1.49
#